data_AF-A0A847VTD2-F1
#
_entry.id   AF-A0A847VTD2-F1
#
_cell.length_a   1.000
_cell.length_b   1.000
_cell.length_c   1.000
_cell.angle_alpha   90.00
_cell.angle_beta   90.00
_cell.angle_gamma   90.00
#
_symmetry.space_group_name_H-M   'P 1'
#
loop_
_entity.id
_entity.type
_entity.pdbx_description
1 polymer ?
#
loop_
_entity_poly.entity_id
_entity_poly.type
_entity_poly.pdbx_seq_one_letter_code
_entity_poly.pdbx_strand_id
1 'polypeptide(L)'
;MSVKNWDKSIQPREKAVANGIESLSDSELLALIIKNGVKGCSSVELANKILNQTGGINGLMKLSIQQLMKFNGIGLAKASQIIASLELVRRMNYLEMLDKDMVKEPKVLIEWLKKHIGSKTQEYFVIVFLNIKNQIIGYSDIYKGSSNSVSINTAEIFLEAIKKGAKKVIIAHNHPSQFIEPSLADDETTYQLQQAGKLMNVPLIDHIIVSFDSYYSYAEKGKIIY
;
A
#
# COMPACT_ATOMS: atom_id res chain seq x y z
N MET A 1 -17.13 30.68 -5.45
CA MET A 1 -17.10 31.66 -4.31
C MET A 1 -16.13 31.15 -3.24
N SER A 2 -15.52 32.01 -2.41
CA SER A 2 -14.69 31.52 -1.29
C SER A 2 -15.57 30.77 -0.28
N VAL A 3 -15.12 29.62 0.22
CA VAL A 3 -15.86 28.80 1.21
C VAL A 3 -16.18 29.60 2.47
N LYS A 4 -15.32 30.55 2.86
CA LYS A 4 -15.54 31.42 4.02
C LYS A 4 -16.80 32.28 3.92
N ASN A 5 -17.34 32.46 2.72
CA ASN A 5 -18.53 33.26 2.45
C ASN A 5 -19.81 32.41 2.38
N TRP A 6 -19.71 31.08 2.52
CA TRP A 6 -20.87 30.20 2.59
C TRP A 6 -21.54 30.31 3.97
N ASP A 7 -22.78 29.83 4.08
CA ASP A 7 -23.39 29.61 5.40
C ASP A 7 -22.46 28.70 6.22
N LYS A 8 -22.24 29.05 7.49
CA LYS A 8 -21.38 28.29 8.41
C LYS A 8 -21.80 26.83 8.47
N SER A 9 -23.11 26.55 8.41
CA SER A 9 -23.66 25.19 8.45
C SER A 9 -23.09 24.26 7.37
N ILE A 10 -22.66 24.81 6.23
CA ILE A 10 -22.11 24.06 5.09
C ILE A 10 -20.62 24.30 4.86
N GLN A 11 -19.96 25.11 5.70
CA GLN A 11 -18.50 25.24 5.64
C GLN A 11 -17.86 23.97 6.22
N PRO A 12 -16.97 23.27 5.49
CA PRO A 12 -16.47 21.95 5.92
C PRO A 12 -15.93 21.90 7.34
N ARG A 13 -15.19 22.94 7.75
CA ARG A 13 -14.62 23.02 9.10
C ARG A 13 -15.71 23.14 10.17
N GLU A 14 -16.66 24.04 9.97
CA GLU A 14 -17.74 24.29 10.94
C GLU A 14 -18.73 23.13 10.97
N LYS A 15 -19.04 22.54 9.80
CA LYS A 15 -19.84 21.31 9.67
C LYS A 15 -19.19 20.15 10.43
N ALA A 16 -17.87 19.96 10.32
CA ALA A 16 -17.16 18.92 11.08
C ALA A 16 -17.19 19.16 12.59
N VAL A 17 -17.12 20.41 13.04
CA VAL A 17 -17.22 20.76 14.47
C VAL A 17 -18.64 20.49 15.00
N ALA A 18 -19.67 20.79 14.23
CA ALA A 18 -21.06 20.62 14.66
C ALA A 18 -21.54 19.16 14.59
N ASN A 19 -21.14 18.42 13.55
CA ASN A 19 -21.74 17.13 13.18
C ASN A 19 -20.74 15.97 13.10
N GLY A 20 -19.48 16.18 13.51
CA GLY A 20 -18.42 15.17 13.39
C GLY A 20 -17.75 15.16 12.01
N ILE A 21 -16.49 14.70 11.97
CA ILE A 21 -15.68 14.66 10.74
C ILE A 21 -16.23 13.68 9.70
N GLU A 22 -16.93 12.64 10.17
CA GLU A 22 -17.63 11.61 9.40
C GLU A 22 -18.82 12.15 8.60
N SER A 23 -19.33 13.34 8.95
CA SER A 23 -20.42 14.00 8.21
C SER A 23 -19.97 14.64 6.90
N LEU A 24 -18.66 14.72 6.68
CA LEU A 24 -18.07 15.33 5.49
C LEU A 24 -17.98 14.33 4.34
N SER A 25 -18.28 14.82 3.13
CA SER A 25 -17.96 14.11 1.89
C SER A 25 -16.45 14.06 1.65
N ASP A 26 -16.01 13.13 0.79
CA ASP A 26 -14.61 13.03 0.34
C ASP A 26 -14.06 14.38 -0.16
N SER A 27 -14.89 15.14 -0.89
CA SER A 27 -14.51 16.45 -1.41
C SER A 27 -14.31 17.50 -0.30
N GLU A 28 -15.11 17.44 0.77
CA GLU A 28 -15.00 18.31 1.94
C GLU A 28 -13.78 17.93 2.79
N LEU A 29 -13.51 16.62 2.97
CA LEU A 29 -12.31 16.13 3.65
C LEU A 29 -11.04 16.58 2.93
N LEU A 30 -10.98 16.38 1.61
CA LEU A 30 -9.85 16.83 0.81
C LEU A 30 -9.73 18.37 0.81
N ALA A 31 -10.85 19.09 0.82
CA ALA A 31 -10.87 20.55 0.93
C ALA A 31 -10.22 21.06 2.23
N LEU A 32 -10.42 20.35 3.34
CA LEU A 32 -9.76 20.68 4.63
C LEU A 32 -8.23 20.51 4.55
N ILE A 33 -7.75 19.49 3.84
CA ILE A 33 -6.31 19.23 3.66
C ILE A 33 -5.67 20.34 2.81
N ILE A 34 -6.27 20.68 1.66
CA ILE A 34 -5.71 21.70 0.74
C ILE A 34 -5.93 23.14 1.23
N LYS A 35 -6.83 23.33 2.20
CA LYS A 35 -7.22 24.56 2.90
C LYS A 35 -7.92 25.62 2.05
N ASN A 36 -7.31 26.01 0.92
CA ASN A 36 -7.78 27.10 0.07
C ASN A 36 -7.87 26.64 -1.40
N GLY A 37 -8.83 27.20 -2.12
CA GLY A 37 -8.97 27.01 -3.57
C GLY A 37 -8.06 27.92 -4.39
N VAL A 38 -8.50 28.29 -5.59
CA VAL A 38 -7.88 29.30 -6.46
C VAL A 38 -8.90 30.37 -6.84
N LYS A 39 -8.44 31.45 -7.50
CA LYS A 39 -9.36 32.48 -7.98
C LYS A 39 -10.44 31.85 -8.86
N GLY A 40 -11.71 32.05 -8.50
CA GLY A 40 -12.86 31.49 -9.20
C GLY A 40 -13.17 30.01 -8.91
N CYS A 41 -12.45 29.34 -8.02
CA CYS A 41 -12.68 27.93 -7.66
C CYS A 41 -12.46 27.72 -6.16
N SER A 42 -13.50 27.35 -5.42
CA SER A 42 -13.42 27.10 -3.98
C SER A 42 -12.52 25.88 -3.67
N SER A 43 -12.10 25.69 -2.42
CA SER A 43 -11.34 24.48 -2.05
C SER A 43 -12.18 23.20 -2.23
N VAL A 44 -13.48 23.26 -1.95
CA VAL A 44 -14.41 22.13 -2.17
C VAL A 44 -14.58 21.85 -3.67
N GLU A 45 -14.74 22.89 -4.50
CA GLU A 45 -14.85 22.74 -5.96
C GLU A 45 -13.56 22.16 -6.56
N LEU A 46 -12.39 22.62 -6.08
CA LEU A 46 -11.09 22.08 -6.50
C LEU A 46 -10.92 20.63 -6.08
N ALA A 47 -11.23 20.29 -4.82
CA ALA A 47 -11.18 18.92 -4.32
C ALA A 47 -12.10 17.99 -5.12
N ASN A 48 -13.33 18.42 -5.41
CA ASN A 48 -14.28 17.65 -6.21
C ASN A 48 -13.75 17.41 -7.64
N LYS A 49 -13.15 18.43 -8.27
CA LYS A 49 -12.50 18.28 -9.60
C LYS A 49 -11.37 17.23 -9.57
N ILE A 50 -10.52 17.27 -8.55
CA ILE A 50 -9.42 16.30 -8.39
C ILE A 50 -9.96 14.88 -8.25
N LEU A 51 -10.95 14.68 -7.36
CA LEU A 51 -11.54 13.36 -7.13
C LEU A 51 -12.22 12.82 -8.38
N ASN A 52 -13.01 13.64 -9.09
CA ASN A 52 -13.66 13.22 -10.33
C ASN A 52 -12.66 12.84 -11.43
N GLN A 53 -11.56 13.60 -11.59
CA GLN A 53 -10.54 13.31 -12.60
C GLN A 53 -9.65 12.11 -12.25
N THR A 54 -9.59 11.73 -10.99
CA THR A 54 -8.78 10.58 -10.53
C THR A 54 -9.60 9.30 -10.36
N GLY A 55 -10.92 9.38 -10.31
CA GLY A 55 -11.78 8.23 -9.99
C GLY A 55 -11.93 8.00 -8.48
N GLY A 56 -12.00 9.10 -7.71
CA GLY A 56 -12.19 9.10 -6.26
C GLY A 56 -10.89 8.94 -5.47
N ILE A 57 -11.01 8.65 -4.17
CA ILE A 57 -9.87 8.51 -3.24
C ILE A 57 -8.88 7.43 -3.72
N ASN A 58 -9.38 6.32 -4.26
CA ASN A 58 -8.54 5.23 -4.76
C ASN A 58 -7.60 5.67 -5.89
N GLY A 59 -8.07 6.54 -6.78
CA GLY A 59 -7.24 7.12 -7.83
C GLY A 59 -6.27 8.16 -7.30
N LEU A 60 -6.73 8.99 -6.35
CA LEU A 60 -5.90 10.00 -5.69
C LEU A 60 -4.67 9.38 -5.02
N MET A 61 -4.83 8.21 -4.37
CA MET A 61 -3.75 7.46 -3.73
C MET A 61 -2.63 7.00 -4.67
N LYS A 62 -2.87 6.97 -5.98
CA LYS A 62 -1.90 6.51 -6.98
C LYS A 62 -1.06 7.63 -7.58
N LEU A 63 -1.38 8.89 -7.30
CA LEU A 63 -0.71 10.02 -7.91
C LEU A 63 0.63 10.34 -7.24
N SER A 64 1.63 10.71 -8.05
CA SER A 64 2.86 11.34 -7.59
C SER A 64 2.68 12.83 -7.29
N ILE A 65 3.63 13.43 -6.58
CA ILE A 65 3.68 14.89 -6.35
C ILE A 65 3.63 15.65 -7.69
N GLN A 66 4.38 15.18 -8.70
CA GLN A 66 4.43 15.81 -10.02
C GLN A 66 3.09 15.73 -10.74
N GLN A 67 2.35 14.63 -10.60
CA GLN A 67 1.01 14.48 -11.17
C GLN A 67 0.00 15.36 -10.44
N LEU A 68 0.05 15.44 -9.12
CA LEU A 68 -0.79 16.35 -8.33
C LEU A 68 -0.55 17.82 -8.68
N MET A 69 0.69 18.20 -8.97
CA MET A 69 1.02 19.58 -9.34
C MET A 69 0.50 19.99 -10.73
N LYS A 70 -0.01 19.06 -11.54
CA LYS A 70 -0.68 19.39 -12.81
C LYS A 70 -2.07 20.00 -12.61
N PHE A 71 -2.67 19.84 -11.42
CA PHE A 71 -3.95 20.46 -11.10
C PHE A 71 -3.76 21.94 -10.77
N ASN A 72 -4.43 22.83 -11.50
CA ASN A 72 -4.38 24.26 -11.24
C ASN A 72 -4.81 24.55 -9.79
N GLY A 73 -3.91 25.15 -9.01
CA GLY A 73 -4.12 25.44 -7.60
C GLY A 73 -3.48 24.48 -6.62
N ILE A 74 -2.83 23.42 -7.10
CA ILE A 74 -2.04 22.47 -6.30
C ILE A 74 -0.55 22.73 -6.56
N GLY A 75 0.05 23.58 -5.73
CA GLY A 75 1.51 23.72 -5.69
C GLY A 75 2.16 22.65 -4.81
N LEU A 76 3.50 22.66 -4.74
CA LEU A 76 4.29 21.71 -3.96
C LEU A 76 3.80 21.53 -2.51
N ALA A 77 3.44 22.63 -1.84
CA ALA A 77 2.96 22.58 -0.45
C ALA A 77 1.68 21.75 -0.30
N LYS A 78 0.67 21.99 -1.16
CA LYS A 78 -0.60 21.26 -1.11
C LYS A 78 -0.44 19.81 -1.58
N ALA A 79 0.36 19.58 -2.63
CA ALA A 79 0.68 18.24 -3.09
C ALA A 79 1.35 17.41 -1.97
N SER A 80 2.32 17.99 -1.27
CA SER A 80 3.01 17.33 -0.15
C SER A 80 2.07 17.05 1.01
N GLN A 81 1.13 17.95 1.33
CA GLN A 81 0.11 17.73 2.38
C GLN A 81 -0.81 16.55 2.05
N ILE A 82 -1.26 16.44 0.80
CA ILE A 82 -2.09 15.32 0.35
C ILE A 82 -1.31 14.01 0.49
N ILE A 83 -0.11 13.94 -0.09
CA ILE A 83 0.72 12.73 -0.05
C ILE A 83 1.08 12.34 1.39
N ALA A 84 1.43 13.29 2.25
CA ALA A 84 1.72 13.02 3.65
C ALA A 84 0.49 12.45 4.39
N SER A 85 -0.70 13.00 4.14
CA SER A 85 -1.94 12.51 4.76
C SER A 85 -2.23 11.07 4.33
N LEU A 86 -2.05 10.76 3.05
CA LEU A 86 -2.27 9.41 2.50
C LEU A 86 -1.21 8.42 3.00
N GLU A 87 0.04 8.83 3.12
CA GLU A 87 1.12 8.01 3.68
C GLU A 87 0.89 7.69 5.16
N LEU A 88 0.35 8.63 5.95
CA LEU A 88 -0.05 8.35 7.34
C LEU A 88 -1.12 7.25 7.40
N VAL A 89 -2.15 7.34 6.56
CA VAL A 89 -3.18 6.29 6.47
C VAL A 89 -2.55 4.95 6.06
N ARG A 90 -1.64 4.95 5.08
CA ARG A 90 -0.91 3.74 4.65
C ARG A 90 -0.13 3.11 5.81
N ARG A 91 0.54 3.93 6.63
CA ARG A 91 1.29 3.48 7.82
C ARG A 91 0.37 2.99 8.93
N MET A 92 -0.77 3.64 9.17
CA MET A 92 -1.75 3.19 10.17
C MET A 92 -2.30 1.80 9.82
N ASN A 93 -2.67 1.58 8.55
CA ASN A 93 -3.10 0.27 8.07
C ASN A 93 -2.01 -0.79 8.23
N TYR A 94 -0.73 -0.41 8.13
CA TYR A 94 0.39 -1.30 8.42
C TYR A 94 0.52 -1.61 9.92
N LEU A 95 0.30 -0.63 10.81
CA LEU A 95 0.36 -0.85 12.26
C LEU A 95 -0.74 -1.80 12.73
N GLU A 96 -1.97 -1.69 12.22
CA GLU A 96 -3.06 -2.63 12.52
C GLU A 96 -2.71 -4.08 12.14
N MET A 97 -1.84 -4.24 11.14
CA MET A 97 -1.36 -5.54 10.70
C MET A 97 -0.31 -6.13 11.67
N LEU A 98 0.52 -5.31 12.34
CA LEU A 98 1.61 -5.79 13.20
C LEU A 98 1.15 -6.63 14.40
N ASP A 99 -0.03 -6.31 14.95
CA ASP A 99 -0.54 -6.98 16.16
C ASP A 99 -1.28 -8.29 15.89
N LYS A 100 -1.44 -8.67 14.61
CA LYS A 100 -2.18 -9.88 14.24
C LYS A 100 -1.28 -11.11 14.08
N ASP A 101 -1.81 -12.25 14.50
CA ASP A 101 -1.22 -13.57 14.24
C ASP A 101 -1.56 -13.98 12.79
N MET A 102 -0.56 -13.92 11.90
CA MET A 102 -0.79 -14.09 10.47
C MET A 102 -1.12 -15.52 10.04
N VAL A 103 -0.88 -16.50 10.92
CA VAL A 103 -1.36 -17.87 10.66
C VAL A 103 -2.85 -17.98 10.94
N LYS A 104 -3.37 -17.22 11.92
CA LYS A 104 -4.81 -17.23 12.24
C LYS A 104 -5.62 -16.29 11.38
N GLU A 105 -5.02 -15.17 10.97
CA GLU A 105 -5.70 -14.12 10.20
C GLU A 105 -4.96 -13.78 8.89
N PRO A 106 -4.67 -14.76 8.01
CA PRO A 106 -3.90 -14.52 6.78
C PRO A 106 -4.58 -13.50 5.86
N LYS A 107 -5.91 -13.41 5.89
CA LYS A 107 -6.70 -12.44 5.11
C LYS A 107 -6.26 -11.00 5.31
N VAL A 108 -5.80 -10.62 6.51
CA VAL A 108 -5.38 -9.24 6.80
C VAL A 108 -4.10 -8.91 6.05
N LEU A 109 -3.14 -9.83 6.05
CA LEU A 109 -1.92 -9.70 5.25
C LEU A 109 -2.23 -9.65 3.75
N ILE A 110 -3.11 -10.52 3.25
CA ILE A 110 -3.50 -10.54 1.83
C ILE A 110 -4.13 -9.21 1.40
N GLU A 111 -5.08 -8.68 2.17
CA GLU A 111 -5.73 -7.40 1.84
C GLU A 111 -4.75 -6.23 1.92
N TRP A 112 -3.80 -6.25 2.86
CA TRP A 112 -2.72 -5.27 2.89
C TRP A 112 -1.82 -5.38 1.65
N LEU A 113 -1.39 -6.59 1.26
CA LEU A 113 -0.56 -6.83 0.08
C LEU A 113 -1.24 -6.37 -1.22
N LYS A 114 -2.53 -6.67 -1.40
CA LYS A 114 -3.33 -6.20 -2.54
C LYS A 114 -3.34 -4.66 -2.64
N LYS A 115 -3.54 -3.98 -1.52
CA LYS A 115 -3.52 -2.51 -1.46
C LYS A 115 -2.12 -1.95 -1.69
N HIS A 116 -1.09 -2.60 -1.16
CA HIS A 116 0.30 -2.14 -1.19
C HIS A 116 0.94 -2.31 -2.57
N ILE A 117 0.82 -3.50 -3.19
CA ILE A 117 1.48 -3.84 -4.47
C ILE A 117 0.53 -4.32 -5.58
N GLY A 118 -0.69 -4.80 -5.27
CA GLY A 118 -1.57 -5.44 -6.25
C GLY A 118 -1.95 -4.60 -7.47
N SER A 119 -2.04 -3.27 -7.31
CA SER A 119 -2.41 -2.34 -8.40
C SER A 119 -1.22 -1.66 -9.09
N LYS A 120 0.02 -2.06 -8.79
CA LYS A 120 1.22 -1.48 -9.39
C LYS A 120 1.38 -1.94 -10.84
N THR A 121 1.83 -1.03 -11.70
CA THR A 121 2.04 -1.28 -13.14
C THR A 121 3.39 -1.94 -13.46
N GLN A 122 4.18 -2.23 -12.43
CA GLN A 122 5.48 -2.89 -12.48
C GLN A 122 5.50 -3.98 -11.41
N GLU A 123 6.45 -4.92 -11.53
CA GLU A 123 6.59 -6.02 -10.57
C GLU A 123 7.28 -5.50 -9.30
N TYR A 124 6.57 -5.59 -8.18
CA TYR A 124 7.08 -5.32 -6.84
C TYR A 124 7.16 -6.62 -6.09
N PHE A 125 8.28 -6.83 -5.40
CA PHE A 125 8.50 -7.94 -4.50
C PHE A 125 8.56 -7.40 -3.07
N VAL A 126 7.97 -8.12 -2.12
CA VAL A 126 7.84 -7.71 -0.73
C VAL A 126 8.26 -8.88 0.15
N ILE A 127 9.10 -8.60 1.13
CA ILE A 127 9.44 -9.56 2.18
C ILE A 127 8.75 -9.11 3.45
N VAL A 128 8.04 -10.03 4.09
CA VAL A 128 7.38 -9.84 5.38
C VAL A 128 8.13 -10.65 6.43
N PHE A 129 8.55 -9.98 7.50
CA PHE A 129 9.33 -10.57 8.57
C PHE A 129 8.42 -10.91 9.74
N LEU A 130 8.51 -12.15 10.23
CA LEU A 130 7.68 -12.65 11.30
C LEU A 130 8.50 -13.07 12.52
N ASN A 131 7.94 -12.92 13.71
CA ASN A 131 8.48 -13.52 14.94
C ASN A 131 8.03 -15.00 15.12
N ILE A 132 8.44 -15.65 16.22
CA ILE A 132 8.05 -17.04 16.52
C ILE A 132 6.53 -17.24 16.59
N LYS A 133 5.80 -16.21 17.07
CA LYS A 133 4.33 -16.18 17.21
C LYS A 133 3.60 -15.80 15.91
N ASN A 134 4.29 -15.78 14.76
CA ASN A 134 3.75 -15.38 13.46
C ASN A 134 3.21 -13.94 13.39
N GLN A 135 3.66 -13.06 14.29
CA GLN A 135 3.34 -11.64 14.21
C GLN A 135 4.35 -10.94 13.32
N ILE A 136 3.89 -9.97 12.54
CA ILE A 136 4.77 -9.19 11.68
C ILE A 136 5.60 -8.26 12.54
N ILE A 137 6.91 -8.25 12.29
CA ILE A 137 7.87 -7.36 12.96
C ILE A 137 8.49 -6.36 11.97
N GLY A 138 8.17 -6.47 10.69
CA GLY A 138 8.69 -5.61 9.64
C GLY A 138 8.29 -6.09 8.25
N TYR A 139 8.53 -5.25 7.25
CA TYR A 139 8.59 -5.67 5.84
C TYR A 139 9.72 -4.92 5.11
N SER A 140 10.03 -5.35 3.90
CA SER A 140 10.92 -4.67 2.97
C SER A 140 10.37 -4.76 1.55
N ASP A 141 10.34 -3.63 0.84
CA ASP A 141 10.01 -3.58 -0.57
C ASP A 141 11.28 -3.79 -1.39
N ILE A 142 11.27 -4.78 -2.28
CA ILE A 142 12.30 -5.03 -3.28
C ILE A 142 11.68 -4.76 -4.65
N TYR A 143 12.21 -3.76 -5.34
CA TYR A 143 11.72 -3.39 -6.65
C TYR A 143 12.40 -4.23 -7.76
N LYS A 144 11.60 -4.96 -8.54
CA LYS A 144 12.06 -5.60 -9.78
C LYS A 144 11.76 -4.65 -10.95
N GLY A 145 12.74 -3.87 -11.38
CA GLY A 145 12.59 -2.98 -12.52
C GLY A 145 12.25 -3.70 -13.83
N SER A 146 11.57 -2.99 -14.74
CA SER A 146 11.39 -3.47 -16.11
C SER A 146 12.71 -3.34 -16.87
N SER A 147 13.15 -4.41 -17.53
CA SER A 147 14.40 -4.56 -18.30
C SER A 147 15.64 -4.88 -17.44
N ASN A 148 16.17 -6.07 -17.71
CA ASN A 148 17.29 -6.76 -17.04
C ASN A 148 17.00 -7.22 -15.61
N SER A 149 16.65 -8.49 -15.50
CA SER A 149 16.64 -9.35 -14.32
C SER A 149 17.47 -8.79 -13.15
N VAL A 150 16.83 -7.99 -12.29
CA VAL A 150 17.27 -7.88 -10.90
C VAL A 150 16.82 -9.21 -10.30
N SER A 151 17.68 -10.21 -10.42
CA SER A 151 17.48 -11.50 -9.78
C SER A 151 17.36 -11.24 -8.29
N ILE A 152 16.28 -11.75 -7.71
CA ILE A 152 16.07 -11.65 -6.27
C ILE A 152 17.24 -12.37 -5.61
N ASN A 153 18.09 -11.62 -4.92
CA ASN A 153 19.24 -12.21 -4.26
C ASN A 153 18.79 -12.83 -2.93
N THR A 154 18.69 -14.15 -2.90
CA THR A 154 18.37 -14.94 -1.71
C THR A 154 19.20 -14.55 -0.49
N ALA A 155 20.49 -14.23 -0.67
CA ALA A 155 21.35 -13.81 0.43
C ALA A 155 20.92 -12.47 1.03
N GLU A 156 20.48 -11.51 0.20
CA GLU A 156 19.99 -10.21 0.67
C GLU A 156 18.69 -10.35 1.45
N ILE A 157 17.77 -11.21 0.99
CA ILE A 157 16.51 -11.52 1.69
C ILE A 157 16.81 -11.99 3.12
N PHE A 158 17.65 -13.02 3.25
CA PHE A 158 17.95 -13.60 4.55
C PHE A 158 18.84 -12.72 5.41
N LEU A 159 19.75 -11.93 4.82
CA LEU A 159 20.51 -10.92 5.55
C LEU A 159 19.59 -9.90 6.22
N GLU A 160 18.61 -9.36 5.48
CA GLU A 160 17.62 -8.44 6.04
C GLU A 160 16.72 -9.10 7.08
N ALA A 161 16.31 -10.35 6.85
CA ALA A 161 15.55 -11.13 7.82
C ALA A 161 16.31 -11.27 9.15
N ILE A 162 17.59 -11.62 9.09
CA ILE A 162 18.46 -11.77 10.27
C ILE A 162 18.67 -10.44 10.99
N LYS A 163 18.97 -9.35 10.26
CA LYS A 163 19.13 -8.01 10.83
C LYS A 163 17.89 -7.55 11.59
N LYS A 164 16.70 -7.89 11.09
CA LYS A 164 15.42 -7.56 11.73
C LYS A 164 15.00 -8.54 12.83
N GLY A 165 15.80 -9.57 13.10
CA GLY A 165 15.49 -10.59 14.10
C GLY A 165 14.33 -11.50 13.71
N ALA A 166 14.04 -11.64 12.42
CA ALA A 166 12.98 -12.49 11.90
C ALA A 166 13.26 -13.96 12.24
N LYS A 167 12.18 -14.68 12.51
CA LYS A 167 12.18 -16.11 12.83
C LYS A 167 11.52 -16.91 11.72
N LYS A 168 10.73 -16.25 10.88
CA LYS A 168 10.06 -16.77 9.72
C LYS A 168 9.92 -15.64 8.70
N VAL A 169 9.79 -15.98 7.42
CA VAL A 169 9.53 -14.99 6.36
C VAL A 169 8.36 -15.42 5.49
N ILE A 170 7.63 -14.43 4.99
CA ILE A 170 6.70 -14.58 3.86
C ILE A 170 7.22 -13.68 2.76
N ILE A 171 7.16 -14.15 1.52
CA ILE A 171 7.44 -13.31 0.35
C ILE A 171 6.15 -13.09 -0.44
N ALA A 172 6.07 -11.96 -1.13
CA ALA A 172 4.95 -11.67 -2.00
C ALA A 172 5.36 -10.83 -3.21
N HIS A 173 4.67 -10.98 -4.33
CA HIS A 173 4.82 -10.07 -5.46
C HIS A 173 3.52 -9.87 -6.23
N ASN A 174 3.50 -8.82 -7.05
CA ASN A 174 2.39 -8.57 -7.98
C ASN A 174 2.81 -8.85 -9.42
N HIS A 175 1.90 -9.41 -10.21
CA HIS A 175 2.05 -9.45 -11.66
C HIS A 175 1.35 -8.23 -12.28
N PRO A 176 2.06 -7.39 -13.07
CA PRO A 176 1.42 -6.27 -13.79
C PRO A 176 0.28 -6.72 -14.69
N SER A 177 0.35 -7.95 -15.22
CA SER A 177 -0.68 -8.58 -16.05
C SER A 177 -1.96 -8.95 -15.28
N GLN A 178 -1.94 -8.85 -13.95
CA GLN A 178 -3.04 -9.20 -13.03
C GLN A 178 -3.39 -10.71 -12.97
N PHE A 179 -2.66 -11.56 -13.69
CA PHE A 179 -2.76 -13.02 -13.52
C PHE A 179 -2.00 -13.47 -12.28
N ILE A 180 -2.65 -14.27 -11.43
CA ILE A 180 -2.08 -14.75 -10.15
C ILE A 180 -1.39 -16.11 -10.27
N GLU A 181 -1.46 -16.77 -11.42
CA GLU A 181 -0.79 -18.05 -11.62
C GLU A 181 0.73 -17.87 -11.66
N PRO A 182 1.49 -18.69 -10.92
CA PRO A 182 2.94 -18.59 -10.88
C PRO A 182 3.58 -18.99 -12.22
N SER A 183 4.68 -18.31 -12.55
CA SER A 183 5.58 -18.71 -13.61
C SER A 183 6.57 -19.79 -13.13
N LEU A 184 7.29 -20.42 -14.07
CA LEU A 184 8.38 -21.33 -13.74
C LEU A 184 9.50 -20.64 -12.93
N ALA A 185 9.73 -19.34 -13.20
CA ALA A 185 10.71 -18.56 -12.45
C ALA A 185 10.25 -18.30 -11.01
N ASP A 186 8.95 -18.16 -10.77
CA ASP A 186 8.39 -18.03 -9.42
C ASP A 186 8.54 -19.35 -8.66
N ASP A 187 8.25 -20.48 -9.31
CA ASP A 187 8.45 -21.82 -8.72
C ASP A 187 9.93 -22.05 -8.35
N GLU A 188 10.86 -21.71 -9.24
CA GLU A 188 12.31 -21.82 -8.98
C GLU A 188 12.76 -20.92 -7.82
N THR A 189 12.31 -19.65 -7.83
CA THR A 189 12.61 -18.68 -6.76
C THR A 189 12.10 -19.17 -5.41
N THR A 190 10.86 -19.70 -5.39
CA THR A 190 10.25 -20.27 -4.18
C THR A 190 11.10 -21.40 -3.61
N TYR A 191 11.50 -22.33 -4.48
CA TYR A 191 12.29 -23.48 -4.09
C TYR A 191 13.65 -23.06 -3.51
N GLN A 192 14.36 -22.14 -4.18
CA GLN A 192 15.64 -21.62 -3.68
C GLN A 192 15.51 -20.95 -2.31
N LEU A 193 14.44 -20.17 -2.10
CA LEU A 193 14.18 -19.49 -0.83
C LEU A 193 13.77 -20.45 0.29
N GLN A 194 13.02 -21.51 0.00
CA GLN A 194 12.73 -22.56 0.99
C GLN A 194 14.02 -23.24 1.48
N GLN A 195 14.91 -23.61 0.55
CA GLN A 195 16.15 -24.30 0.90
C GLN A 195 17.08 -23.40 1.72
N ALA A 196 17.22 -22.14 1.31
CA ALA A 196 17.99 -21.16 2.07
C ALA A 196 17.38 -20.88 3.44
N GLY A 197 16.05 -20.72 3.53
CA GLY A 197 15.37 -20.47 4.81
C GLY A 197 15.54 -21.61 5.81
N LYS A 198 15.50 -22.86 5.32
CA LYS A 198 15.79 -24.04 6.14
C LYS A 198 17.23 -24.04 6.64
N LEU A 199 18.20 -23.73 5.78
CA LEU A 199 19.62 -23.67 6.16
C LEU A 199 19.90 -22.56 7.19
N MET A 200 19.25 -21.40 7.02
CA MET A 200 19.45 -20.22 7.89
C MET A 200 18.59 -20.24 9.16
N ASN A 201 17.76 -21.28 9.37
CA ASN A 201 16.79 -21.38 10.46
C ASN A 201 15.80 -20.20 10.49
N VAL A 202 15.40 -19.73 9.31
CA VAL A 202 14.36 -18.72 9.07
C VAL A 202 13.48 -19.26 7.94
N PRO A 203 12.55 -20.18 8.21
CA PRO A 203 11.78 -20.83 7.15
C PRO A 203 10.91 -19.84 6.36
N LEU A 204 10.77 -20.11 5.07
CA LEU A 204 9.78 -19.48 4.21
C LEU A 204 8.41 -20.13 4.47
N ILE A 205 7.47 -19.33 4.96
CA ILE A 205 6.13 -19.77 5.37
C ILE A 205 5.16 -19.76 4.20
N ASP A 206 5.27 -18.75 3.34
CA ASP A 206 4.44 -18.64 2.15
C ASP A 206 5.12 -17.78 1.09
N HIS A 207 4.69 -17.99 -0.15
CA HIS A 207 4.93 -17.14 -1.29
C HIS A 207 3.57 -16.74 -1.85
N ILE A 208 3.28 -15.44 -1.83
CA ILE A 208 1.97 -14.90 -2.16
C ILE A 208 2.05 -14.05 -3.43
N ILE A 209 1.33 -14.45 -4.48
CA ILE A 209 1.18 -13.63 -5.68
C ILE A 209 -0.14 -12.87 -5.56
N VAL A 210 -0.13 -11.54 -5.68
CA VAL A 210 -1.34 -10.71 -5.58
C VAL A 210 -1.64 -9.96 -6.88
N SER A 211 -2.93 -9.80 -7.16
CA SER A 211 -3.45 -8.84 -8.14
C SER A 211 -4.28 -7.77 -7.41
N PHE A 212 -4.98 -6.92 -8.15
CA PHE A 212 -5.91 -5.95 -7.59
C PHE A 212 -6.99 -6.59 -6.70
N ASP A 213 -7.54 -7.75 -7.09
CA ASP A 213 -8.69 -8.37 -6.41
C ASP A 213 -8.49 -9.85 -6.05
N SER A 214 -7.40 -10.47 -6.48
CA SER A 214 -7.16 -11.91 -6.32
C SER A 214 -5.77 -12.18 -5.75
N TYR A 215 -5.54 -13.41 -5.29
CA TYR A 215 -4.23 -13.85 -4.82
C TYR A 215 -4.03 -15.35 -5.06
N TYR A 216 -2.76 -15.77 -5.10
CA TYR A 216 -2.30 -17.15 -5.06
C TYR A 216 -1.38 -17.33 -3.86
N SER A 217 -1.58 -18.36 -3.06
CA SER A 217 -0.69 -18.75 -1.95
C SER A 217 -0.09 -20.12 -2.26
N TYR A 218 1.25 -20.20 -2.25
CA TYR A 218 1.95 -21.46 -2.41
C TYR A 218 1.69 -22.41 -1.24
N ALA A 219 1.55 -21.88 -0.02
CA ALA A 219 1.21 -22.67 1.16
C ALA A 219 -0.20 -23.27 1.07
N GLU A 220 -1.22 -22.49 0.67
CA GLU A 220 -2.60 -22.98 0.48
C GLU A 220 -2.70 -24.06 -0.61
N LYS A 221 -1.84 -23.99 -1.62
CA LYS A 221 -1.74 -24.98 -2.69
C LYS A 221 -0.86 -26.18 -2.35
N GLY A 222 -0.29 -26.24 -1.13
CA GLY A 222 0.56 -27.32 -0.66
C GLY A 222 1.92 -27.39 -1.36
N LYS A 223 2.35 -26.33 -2.05
CA LYS A 223 3.66 -26.24 -2.71
C LYS A 223 4.78 -25.84 -1.75
N ILE A 224 4.45 -25.23 -0.61
CA ILE A 224 5.38 -24.96 0.49
C ILE A 224 5.00 -25.84 1.69
N ILE A 225 6.00 -26.48 2.28
CA ILE A 225 5.90 -27.25 3.53
C ILE A 225 7.02 -26.74 4.44
N TYR A 226 6.69 -26.32 5.65
CA TYR A 226 7.61 -25.69 6.60
C TYR A 226 7.45 -26.23 8.03
#